data_AF-A0A5M6I9M2-F1
#
_entry.id   AF-A0A5M6I9M2-F1
#
_cell.length_a   1.000
_cell.length_b   1.000
_cell.length_c   1.000
_cell.angle_alpha   90.00
_cell.angle_beta   90.00
_cell.angle_gamma   90.00
#
_symmetry.space_group_name_H-M   'P 1'
#
loop_
_entity.id
_entity.type
_entity.pdbx_description
1 polymer ?
#
loop_
_entity_poly.entity_id
_entity_poly.type
_entity_poly.pdbx_seq_one_letter_code
_entity_poly.pdbx_strand_id
1 'polypeptide(L)'
;MARRFACTLCGKCCVGLLPLTIEEAVARADRFPLALVWTPVRKGAPAYATIKRLGLEVTLGKGRTVAVLVSPMVYLPPAFPCPDLTHDGLCAVHDTETKPLRCRAMPFNPRRPQSDQAALLLPRPGWTCDISAAAPEVYQDEAIIEPGALAAYTAEREALRAQAPILRAYAESRLSLSPSVMAELNRIDRQKGSTGTIALSFTALLPRLPEVDAEAFVRGQRAVLADYRDRTAPKGDEGPFHRYYGEVLDTLGPASG
;
A
#
# COMPACT_ATOMS: atom_id res chain seq x y z
N MET A 1 18.28 18.04 -16.22
CA MET A 1 18.03 17.14 -17.37
C MET A 1 16.62 16.60 -17.24
N ALA A 2 15.78 16.80 -18.26
CA ALA A 2 14.42 16.28 -18.28
C ALA A 2 14.40 14.75 -18.28
N ARG A 3 13.40 14.18 -17.62
CA ARG A 3 13.15 12.74 -17.55
C ARG A 3 11.82 12.43 -18.21
N ARG A 4 11.78 11.31 -18.92
CA ARG A 4 10.63 10.88 -19.74
C ARG A 4 10.04 9.60 -19.20
N PHE A 5 8.72 9.47 -19.29
CA PHE A 5 8.02 8.28 -18.85
C PHE A 5 6.62 8.17 -19.48
N ALA A 6 6.26 6.98 -19.94
CA ALA A 6 4.88 6.59 -20.21
C ALA A 6 4.63 5.13 -19.78
N CYS A 7 3.46 4.91 -19.16
CA CYS A 7 3.01 3.56 -18.83
C CYS A 7 2.54 2.85 -20.11
N THR A 8 3.07 1.66 -20.39
CA THR A 8 2.74 0.85 -21.57
C THR A 8 1.69 -0.22 -21.30
N LEU A 9 1.05 -0.18 -20.13
CA LEU A 9 -0.02 -1.12 -19.71
C LEU A 9 0.41 -2.58 -19.55
N CYS A 10 1.71 -2.87 -19.63
CA CYS A 10 2.27 -4.22 -19.66
C CYS A 10 2.00 -5.14 -18.45
N GLY A 11 1.33 -4.63 -17.40
CA GLY A 11 1.02 -5.38 -16.18
C GLY A 11 2.21 -5.73 -15.29
N LYS A 12 3.46 -5.44 -15.68
CA LYS A 12 4.67 -5.86 -14.93
C LYS A 12 4.83 -5.19 -13.57
N CYS A 13 4.23 -4.02 -13.38
CA CYS A 13 4.15 -3.34 -12.08
C CYS A 13 2.91 -3.70 -11.26
N CYS A 14 1.96 -4.44 -11.84
CA CYS A 14 0.66 -4.77 -11.27
C CYS A 14 0.71 -6.11 -10.52
N VAL A 15 1.63 -6.22 -9.57
CA VAL A 15 1.82 -7.44 -8.76
C VAL A 15 2.04 -7.09 -7.29
N GLY A 16 1.64 -8.00 -6.41
CA GLY A 16 1.90 -7.89 -4.98
C GLY A 16 1.19 -6.72 -4.28
N LEU A 17 1.91 -6.05 -3.39
CA LEU A 17 1.34 -5.03 -2.50
C LEU A 17 1.01 -3.73 -3.25
N LEU A 18 -0.23 -3.27 -3.13
CA LEU A 18 -0.67 -1.97 -3.63
C LEU A 18 -1.27 -1.13 -2.51
N PRO A 19 -0.63 0.00 -2.13
CA PRO A 19 -1.24 0.96 -1.23
C PRO A 19 -2.54 1.53 -1.81
N LEU A 20 -3.56 1.61 -0.96
CA LEU A 20 -4.86 2.23 -1.26
C LEU A 20 -5.14 3.37 -0.28
N THR A 21 -6.05 4.26 -0.64
CA THR A 21 -6.75 5.08 0.35
C THR A 21 -7.74 4.24 1.15
N ILE A 22 -8.24 4.73 2.28
CA ILE A 22 -9.32 4.08 3.04
C ILE A 22 -10.54 3.89 2.15
N GLU A 23 -10.95 4.95 1.44
CA GLU A 23 -12.09 4.94 0.53
C GLU A 23 -11.92 3.90 -0.58
N GLU A 24 -10.73 3.85 -1.19
CA GLU A 24 -10.45 2.87 -2.25
C GLU A 24 -10.47 1.44 -1.76
N ALA A 25 -9.97 1.20 -0.54
CA ALA A 25 -9.99 -0.11 0.11
C ALA A 25 -11.43 -0.55 0.41
N VAL A 26 -12.23 0.32 1.00
CA VAL A 26 -13.65 0.03 1.29
C VAL A 26 -14.43 -0.27 0.01
N ALA A 27 -14.27 0.55 -1.02
CA ALA A 27 -14.96 0.39 -2.30
C ALA A 27 -14.58 -0.89 -3.06
N ARG A 28 -13.53 -1.60 -2.63
CA ARG A 28 -13.01 -2.81 -3.30
C ARG A 28 -12.87 -3.98 -2.34
N ALA A 29 -13.65 -3.97 -1.25
CA ALA A 29 -13.61 -4.99 -0.21
C ALA A 29 -14.03 -6.39 -0.70
N ASP A 30 -14.74 -6.49 -1.81
CA ASP A 30 -15.11 -7.75 -2.45
C ASP A 30 -14.15 -8.18 -3.56
N ARG A 31 -13.09 -7.39 -3.80
CA ARG A 31 -12.18 -7.58 -4.93
C ARG A 31 -10.75 -7.92 -4.54
N PHE A 32 -10.23 -7.32 -3.47
CA PHE A 32 -8.85 -7.51 -3.03
C PHE A 32 -8.77 -8.01 -1.59
N PRO A 33 -7.78 -8.86 -1.25
CA PRO A 33 -7.50 -9.15 0.15
C PRO A 33 -6.86 -7.90 0.76
N LEU A 34 -7.50 -7.30 1.76
CA LEU A 34 -7.06 -6.03 2.34
C LEU A 34 -6.35 -6.25 3.68
N ALA A 35 -5.33 -5.44 3.93
CA ALA A 35 -4.64 -5.37 5.21
C ALA A 35 -4.35 -3.92 5.60
N LEU A 36 -4.16 -3.69 6.90
CA LEU A 36 -3.49 -2.50 7.43
C LEU A 36 -2.03 -2.85 7.63
N VAL A 37 -1.18 -2.29 6.78
CA VAL A 37 0.26 -2.57 6.78
C VAL A 37 0.99 -1.47 7.53
N TRP A 38 1.72 -1.88 8.57
CA TRP A 38 2.55 -1.03 9.40
C TRP A 38 3.99 -1.06 8.89
N THR A 39 4.47 0.08 8.45
CA THR A 39 5.80 0.24 7.85
C THR A 39 6.66 1.16 8.73
N PRO A 40 7.62 0.63 9.50
CA PRO A 40 8.57 1.45 10.23
C PRO A 40 9.63 2.01 9.29
N VAL A 41 9.94 3.30 9.46
CA VAL A 41 10.93 4.05 8.68
C VAL A 41 11.88 4.74 9.64
N ARG A 42 13.17 4.45 9.47
CA ARG A 42 14.24 4.94 10.33
C ARG A 42 14.57 6.40 10.03
N LYS A 43 15.00 7.14 11.06
CA LYS A 43 15.50 8.51 10.91
C LYS A 43 16.65 8.54 9.89
N GLY A 44 16.60 9.50 8.98
CA GLY A 44 17.57 9.66 7.88
C GLY A 44 17.14 9.01 6.55
N ALA A 45 16.12 8.15 6.53
CA ALA A 45 15.55 7.69 5.28
C ALA A 45 14.83 8.84 4.54
N PRO A 46 14.85 8.90 3.19
CA PRO A 46 14.25 10.02 2.45
C PRO A 46 12.77 10.26 2.76
N ALA A 47 12.01 9.19 3.01
CA ALA A 47 10.59 9.28 3.34
C ALA A 47 10.27 9.62 4.82
N TYR A 48 11.28 9.68 5.70
CA TYR A 48 11.06 9.81 7.16
C TYR A 48 10.22 11.02 7.53
N ALA A 49 10.57 12.21 7.04
CA ALA A 49 9.88 13.44 7.40
C ALA A 49 8.41 13.44 6.93
N THR A 50 8.13 12.87 5.77
CA THR A 50 6.76 12.73 5.26
C THR A 50 5.99 11.69 6.06
N ILE A 51 6.58 10.54 6.33
CA ILE A 51 5.94 9.46 7.10
C ILE A 51 5.67 9.89 8.54
N LYS A 52 6.57 10.65 9.17
CA LYS A 52 6.35 11.24 10.50
C LYS A 52 5.10 12.13 10.54
N ARG A 53 4.81 12.86 9.46
CA ARG A 53 3.60 13.71 9.38
C ARG A 53 2.33 12.89 9.16
N LEU A 54 2.38 11.91 8.27
CA LEU A 54 1.23 11.08 7.90
C LEU A 54 0.90 10.00 8.94
N GLY A 55 1.90 9.52 9.67
CA GLY A 55 1.79 8.44 10.64
C GLY A 55 2.16 8.90 12.05
N LEU A 56 2.84 8.02 12.78
CA LEU A 56 3.26 8.25 14.16
C LEU A 56 4.77 8.21 14.30
N GLU A 57 5.29 8.86 15.33
CA GLU A 57 6.66 8.66 15.78
C GLU A 57 6.63 7.77 17.03
N VAL A 58 7.36 6.64 16.98
CA VAL A 58 7.34 5.61 18.02
C VAL A 58 8.74 5.41 18.55
N THR A 59 8.87 5.41 19.88
CA THR A 59 10.12 5.07 20.57
C THR A 59 10.16 3.56 20.83
N LEU A 60 11.13 2.91 20.22
CA LEU A 60 11.45 1.50 20.35
C LEU A 60 12.49 1.27 21.45
N GLY A 61 12.77 0.01 21.75
CA GLY A 61 13.70 -0.39 22.81
C GLY A 61 15.12 0.17 22.61
N LYS A 62 15.76 0.58 23.72
CA LYS A 62 17.01 1.34 23.77
C LYS A 62 16.89 2.79 23.22
N GLY A 63 15.70 3.38 23.31
CA GLY A 63 15.47 4.80 22.97
C GLY A 63 15.55 5.13 21.48
N ARG A 64 15.52 4.14 20.59
CA ARG A 64 15.55 4.38 19.15
C ARG A 64 14.18 4.83 18.65
N THR A 65 14.15 5.89 17.86
CA THR A 65 12.90 6.44 17.32
C THR A 65 12.74 6.10 15.85
N VAL A 66 11.53 5.63 15.48
CA VAL A 66 11.13 5.38 14.09
C VAL A 66 9.83 6.10 13.78
N ALA A 67 9.63 6.48 12.53
CA ALA A 67 8.33 6.91 12.04
C ALA A 67 7.58 5.66 11.53
N VAL A 68 6.30 5.51 11.88
CA VAL A 68 5.49 4.36 11.49
C VAL A 68 4.34 4.84 10.64
N LEU A 69 4.28 4.36 9.39
CA LEU A 69 3.13 4.54 8.51
C LEU A 69 2.21 3.33 8.63
N VAL A 70 0.94 3.56 8.94
CA VAL A 70 -0.11 2.57 8.72
C VAL A 70 -0.79 2.91 7.39
N SER A 71 -1.00 1.92 6.53
CA SER A 71 -1.68 2.13 5.24
C SER A 71 -2.62 0.96 4.93
N PRO A 72 -3.83 1.25 4.42
CA PRO A 72 -4.58 0.26 3.64
C PRO A 72 -3.73 -0.25 2.49
N MET A 73 -3.68 -1.56 2.32
CA MET A 73 -3.02 -2.20 1.18
C MET A 73 -3.87 -3.35 0.65
N VAL A 74 -3.88 -3.49 -0.67
CA VAL A 74 -4.02 -4.80 -1.30
C VAL A 74 -2.84 -5.65 -0.84
N TYR A 75 -3.13 -6.80 -0.22
CA TYR A 75 -2.14 -7.63 0.45
C TYR A 75 -1.95 -8.96 -0.28
N LEU A 76 -1.26 -8.90 -1.42
CA LEU A 76 -0.97 -10.05 -2.29
C LEU A 76 0.50 -10.48 -2.20
N PRO A 77 0.83 -11.77 -2.40
CA PRO A 77 2.20 -12.22 -2.58
C PRO A 77 2.91 -11.48 -3.72
N PRO A 78 4.24 -11.28 -3.66
CA PRO A 78 4.97 -10.45 -4.63
C PRO A 78 4.82 -10.87 -6.09
N ALA A 79 4.63 -12.17 -6.36
CA ALA A 79 4.46 -12.72 -7.71
C ALA A 79 3.00 -12.79 -8.16
N PHE A 80 2.03 -12.53 -7.28
CA PHE A 80 0.62 -12.65 -7.62
C PHE A 80 0.16 -11.45 -8.46
N PRO A 81 -0.54 -11.70 -9.59
CA PRO A 81 -1.06 -10.63 -10.43
C PRO A 81 -2.16 -9.86 -9.72
N CYS A 82 -2.25 -8.56 -10.02
CA CYS A 82 -3.40 -7.75 -9.65
C CYS A 82 -4.67 -8.37 -10.25
N PRO A 83 -5.75 -8.54 -9.48
CA PRO A 83 -7.07 -8.94 -9.97
C PRO A 83 -7.53 -8.22 -11.24
N ASP A 84 -7.21 -6.94 -11.39
CA ASP A 84 -7.66 -6.10 -12.51
C ASP A 84 -6.79 -6.22 -13.78
N LEU A 85 -5.94 -7.23 -13.86
CA LEU A 85 -5.30 -7.59 -15.12
C LEU A 85 -6.26 -8.38 -16.01
N THR A 86 -6.26 -8.07 -17.31
CA THR A 86 -6.90 -8.88 -18.34
C THR A 86 -6.17 -10.20 -18.51
N HIS A 87 -6.77 -11.14 -19.27
CA HIS A 87 -6.10 -12.39 -19.64
C HIS A 87 -4.79 -12.18 -20.41
N ASP A 88 -4.67 -11.08 -21.17
CA ASP A 88 -3.44 -10.67 -21.86
C ASP A 88 -2.41 -9.99 -20.94
N GLY A 89 -2.71 -9.84 -19.65
CA GLY A 89 -1.86 -9.17 -18.68
C GLY A 89 -1.87 -7.64 -18.78
N LEU A 90 -2.87 -7.06 -19.46
CA LEU A 90 -3.04 -5.61 -19.55
C LEU A 90 -3.89 -5.08 -18.40
N CYS A 91 -3.69 -3.83 -17.98
CA CYS A 91 -4.49 -3.24 -16.91
C CYS A 91 -5.91 -2.89 -17.40
N ALA A 92 -6.92 -3.66 -16.96
CA ALA A 92 -8.31 -3.50 -17.39
C ALA A 92 -8.94 -2.16 -16.93
N VAL A 93 -8.38 -1.56 -15.89
CA VAL A 93 -8.87 -0.31 -15.30
C VAL A 93 -8.05 0.91 -15.74
N HIS A 94 -7.19 0.81 -16.75
CA HIS A 94 -6.21 1.87 -17.04
C HIS A 94 -6.83 3.26 -17.29
N ASP A 95 -7.91 3.30 -18.06
CA ASP A 95 -8.60 4.53 -18.49
C ASP A 95 -9.92 4.74 -17.75
N THR A 96 -10.05 4.16 -16.55
CA THR A 96 -11.29 4.18 -15.78
C THR A 96 -11.15 5.00 -14.51
N GLU A 97 -12.28 5.54 -14.04
CA GLU A 97 -12.34 6.21 -12.75
C GLU A 97 -12.17 5.27 -11.55
N THR A 98 -12.17 3.96 -11.76
CA THR A 98 -11.89 2.97 -10.71
C THR A 98 -10.40 2.62 -10.61
N LYS A 99 -9.52 3.24 -11.40
CA LYS A 99 -8.06 3.08 -11.21
C LYS A 99 -7.61 3.69 -9.89
N PRO A 100 -6.90 2.94 -9.01
CA PRO A 100 -6.41 3.50 -7.76
C PRO A 100 -5.46 4.69 -7.95
N LEU A 101 -5.51 5.67 -7.07
CA LEU A 101 -4.68 6.88 -7.07
C LEU A 101 -3.20 6.55 -7.10
N ARG A 102 -2.76 5.54 -6.32
CA ARG A 102 -1.39 5.02 -6.34
C ARG A 102 -0.96 4.55 -7.74
N CYS A 103 -1.87 3.94 -8.50
CA CYS A 103 -1.63 3.51 -9.87
C CYS A 103 -1.66 4.68 -10.85
N ARG A 104 -2.51 5.70 -10.64
CA ARG A 104 -2.54 6.93 -11.48
C ARG A 104 -1.27 7.75 -11.33
N ALA A 105 -0.75 7.87 -10.10
CA ALA A 105 0.44 8.65 -9.80
C ALA A 105 1.76 7.92 -10.16
N MET A 106 1.71 6.68 -10.68
CA MET A 106 2.89 5.94 -11.12
C MET A 106 3.59 6.70 -12.27
N PRO A 107 4.92 6.87 -12.22
CA PRO A 107 5.88 6.21 -11.34
C PRO A 107 6.25 7.02 -10.09
N PHE A 108 5.69 8.22 -9.93
CA PHE A 108 5.93 9.08 -8.78
C PHE A 108 5.41 8.43 -7.49
N ASN A 109 5.90 8.90 -6.34
CA ASN A 109 5.46 8.43 -5.03
C ASN A 109 5.29 9.64 -4.08
N PRO A 110 4.05 10.02 -3.72
CA PRO A 110 3.77 11.16 -2.85
C PRO A 110 4.20 11.01 -1.40
N ARG A 111 4.74 9.85 -1.02
CA ARG A 111 5.43 9.67 0.27
C ARG A 111 6.83 10.29 0.26
N ARG A 112 7.37 10.63 -0.92
CA ARG A 112 8.62 11.38 -1.11
C ARG A 112 8.31 12.81 -1.57
N PRO A 113 9.16 13.81 -1.28
CA PRO A 113 9.01 15.14 -1.87
C PRO A 113 9.18 15.09 -3.40
N GLN A 114 8.70 16.11 -4.12
CA GLN A 114 8.89 16.16 -5.58
C GLN A 114 10.37 16.18 -5.98
N SER A 115 11.23 16.79 -5.17
CA SER A 115 12.67 16.81 -5.39
C SER A 115 13.36 15.44 -5.29
N ASP A 116 12.66 14.41 -4.78
CA ASP A 116 13.19 13.05 -4.63
C ASP A 116 12.34 12.02 -5.41
N GLN A 117 12.14 12.27 -6.70
CA GLN A 117 11.37 11.39 -7.58
C GLN A 117 12.22 10.80 -8.72
N ALA A 118 13.36 11.40 -9.04
CA ALA A 118 14.15 11.06 -10.23
C ALA A 118 14.47 9.56 -10.36
N ALA A 119 14.81 8.90 -9.24
CA ALA A 119 15.14 7.48 -9.24
C ALA A 119 13.94 6.56 -9.51
N LEU A 120 12.71 7.03 -9.31
CA LEU A 120 11.49 6.25 -9.55
C LEU A 120 11.11 6.20 -11.04
N LEU A 121 11.65 7.12 -11.84
CA LEU A 121 11.43 7.17 -13.29
C LEU A 121 12.24 6.11 -14.06
N LEU A 122 13.05 5.30 -13.36
CA LEU A 122 13.76 4.17 -13.93
C LEU A 122 12.94 2.89 -13.68
N PRO A 123 12.41 2.24 -14.74
CA PRO A 123 11.68 1.00 -14.60
C PRO A 123 12.56 -0.09 -13.99
N ARG A 124 11.96 -0.98 -13.21
CA ARG A 124 12.66 -2.15 -12.66
C ARG A 124 13.03 -3.13 -13.79
N PRO A 125 14.01 -4.02 -13.58
CA PRO A 125 14.30 -5.08 -14.54
C PRO A 125 13.03 -5.85 -14.95
N GLY A 126 12.83 -5.99 -16.26
CA GLY A 126 11.67 -6.66 -16.84
C GLY A 126 10.42 -5.80 -17.02
N TRP A 127 10.39 -4.56 -16.53
CA TRP A 127 9.30 -3.62 -16.82
C TRP A 127 9.49 -2.99 -18.19
N THR A 128 8.41 -2.85 -18.95
CA THR A 128 8.44 -2.36 -20.34
C THR A 128 7.87 -0.95 -20.48
N CYS A 129 7.97 -0.12 -19.43
CA CYS A 129 7.53 1.28 -19.50
C CYS A 129 8.39 2.05 -20.50
N ASP A 130 7.80 2.99 -21.24
CA ASP A 130 8.52 3.79 -22.22
C ASP A 130 9.24 4.95 -21.52
N ILE A 131 10.57 4.96 -21.62
CA ILE A 131 11.44 6.04 -21.13
C ILE A 131 12.30 6.62 -22.27
N SER A 132 11.95 6.32 -23.52
CA SER A 132 12.65 6.76 -24.71
C SER A 132 12.39 8.25 -25.00
N ALA A 133 12.98 8.75 -26.09
CA ALA A 133 12.69 10.09 -26.59
C ALA A 133 11.23 10.27 -27.05
N ALA A 134 10.50 9.19 -27.33
CA ALA A 134 9.09 9.23 -27.72
C ALA A 134 8.15 9.47 -26.53
N ALA A 135 8.55 9.09 -25.32
CA ALA A 135 7.78 9.33 -24.10
C ALA A 135 7.76 10.82 -23.73
N PRO A 136 6.66 11.32 -23.13
CA PRO A 136 6.55 12.71 -22.69
C PRO A 136 7.57 13.00 -21.58
N GLU A 137 8.05 14.24 -21.53
CA GLU A 137 8.81 14.74 -20.39
C GLU A 137 7.87 14.96 -19.21
N VAL A 138 8.16 14.29 -18.09
CA VAL A 138 7.30 14.32 -16.90
C VAL A 138 7.96 14.95 -15.69
N TYR A 139 9.28 15.07 -15.70
CA TYR A 139 10.04 15.56 -14.56
C TYR A 139 11.29 16.31 -14.98
N GLN A 140 11.47 17.51 -14.44
CA GLN A 140 12.60 18.39 -14.74
C GLN A 140 12.89 19.27 -13.53
N ASP A 141 14.17 19.52 -13.28
CA ASP A 141 14.65 20.47 -12.25
C ASP A 141 13.95 20.27 -10.89
N GLU A 142 13.94 19.00 -10.45
CA GLU A 142 13.36 18.56 -9.19
C GLU A 142 11.83 18.67 -9.06
N ALA A 143 11.13 18.95 -10.16
CA ALA A 143 9.68 19.14 -10.21
C ALA A 143 8.99 18.22 -11.23
N ILE A 144 7.75 17.84 -10.93
CA ILE A 144 6.87 17.15 -11.87
C ILE A 144 6.28 18.22 -12.81
N ILE A 145 6.50 18.09 -14.12
CA ILE A 145 6.14 19.11 -15.12
C ILE A 145 4.93 18.73 -15.98
N GLU A 146 4.65 17.42 -16.13
CA GLU A 146 3.49 16.98 -16.91
C GLU A 146 2.21 17.17 -16.06
N PRO A 147 1.22 17.94 -16.55
CA PRO A 147 0.06 18.32 -15.73
C PRO A 147 -0.76 17.15 -15.17
N GLY A 148 -0.98 16.10 -15.96
CA GLY A 148 -1.72 14.91 -15.55
C GLY A 148 -1.01 14.16 -14.41
N ALA A 149 0.29 13.97 -14.53
CA ALA A 149 1.14 13.35 -13.52
C ALA A 149 1.20 14.19 -12.24
N LEU A 150 1.32 15.52 -12.35
CA LEU A 150 1.28 16.42 -11.21
C LEU A 150 -0.08 16.37 -10.50
N ALA A 151 -1.17 16.34 -11.25
CA ALA A 151 -2.52 16.21 -10.71
C ALA A 151 -2.70 14.88 -9.98
N ALA A 152 -2.29 13.75 -10.59
CA ALA A 152 -2.37 12.42 -9.97
C ALA A 152 -1.52 12.32 -8.69
N TYR A 153 -0.28 12.82 -8.74
CA TYR A 153 0.62 12.90 -7.58
C TYR A 153 -0.02 13.70 -6.44
N THR A 154 -0.61 14.85 -6.77
CA THR A 154 -1.23 15.75 -5.79
C THR A 154 -2.49 15.13 -5.20
N ALA A 155 -3.35 14.53 -6.02
CA ALA A 155 -4.58 13.87 -5.58
C ALA A 155 -4.30 12.75 -4.57
N GLU A 156 -3.35 11.87 -4.85
CA GLU A 156 -2.95 10.84 -3.88
C GLU A 156 -2.35 11.47 -2.62
N ARG A 157 -1.54 12.53 -2.74
CA ARG A 157 -0.95 13.21 -1.57
C ARG A 157 -2.01 13.79 -0.64
N GLU A 158 -3.03 14.45 -1.20
CA GLU A 158 -4.12 15.01 -0.42
C GLU A 158 -4.98 13.90 0.20
N ALA A 159 -5.26 12.81 -0.52
CA ALA A 159 -5.97 11.68 0.05
C ALA A 159 -5.19 11.04 1.23
N LEU A 160 -3.86 10.90 1.11
CA LEU A 160 -3.00 10.43 2.20
C LEU A 160 -3.06 11.35 3.42
N ARG A 161 -3.14 12.67 3.22
CA ARG A 161 -3.28 13.66 4.31
C ARG A 161 -4.66 13.58 4.95
N ALA A 162 -5.72 13.48 4.15
CA ALA A 162 -7.09 13.42 4.61
C ALA A 162 -7.35 12.20 5.50
N GLN A 163 -6.79 11.03 5.16
CA GLN A 163 -6.96 9.81 5.95
C GLN A 163 -6.02 9.69 7.16
N ALA A 164 -4.97 10.53 7.24
CA ALA A 164 -3.95 10.43 8.27
C ALA A 164 -4.51 10.51 9.70
N PRO A 165 -5.44 11.43 10.06
CA PRO A 165 -5.99 11.49 11.41
C PRO A 165 -6.65 10.18 11.85
N ILE A 166 -7.41 9.53 10.97
CA ILE A 166 -8.09 8.25 11.25
C ILE A 166 -7.07 7.14 11.50
N LEU A 167 -6.08 7.01 10.62
CA LEU A 167 -5.06 5.96 10.72
C LEU A 167 -4.13 6.18 11.91
N ARG A 168 -3.84 7.43 12.28
CA ARG A 168 -3.06 7.78 13.48
C ARG A 168 -3.81 7.40 14.74
N ALA A 169 -5.08 7.79 14.86
CA ALA A 169 -5.91 7.44 16.02
C ALA A 169 -6.11 5.91 16.16
N TYR A 170 -6.21 5.20 15.04
CA TYR A 170 -6.16 3.74 15.04
C TYR A 170 -4.83 3.22 15.58
N ALA A 171 -3.72 3.72 15.03
CA ALA A 171 -2.40 3.22 15.37
C ALA A 171 -2.02 3.50 16.83
N GLU A 172 -2.33 4.69 17.36
CA GLU A 172 -2.11 5.05 18.78
C GLU A 172 -2.86 4.09 19.72
N SER A 173 -4.15 3.85 19.44
CA SER A 173 -4.97 2.92 20.21
C SER A 173 -4.46 1.47 20.11
N ARG A 174 -3.98 1.04 18.93
CA ARG A 174 -3.41 -0.31 18.79
C ARG A 174 -2.10 -0.46 19.54
N LEU A 175 -1.24 0.55 19.53
CA LEU A 175 0.03 0.52 20.27
C LEU A 175 -0.18 0.51 21.78
N SER A 176 -1.21 1.20 22.29
CA SER A 176 -1.52 1.19 23.73
C SER A 176 -2.14 -0.13 24.20
N LEU A 177 -2.88 -0.83 23.33
CA LEU A 177 -3.59 -2.06 23.67
C LEU A 177 -2.83 -3.35 23.32
N SER A 178 -1.80 -3.28 22.48
CA SER A 178 -1.16 -4.48 21.91
C SER A 178 0.36 -4.46 22.05
N PRO A 179 0.91 -5.05 23.14
CA PRO A 179 2.34 -5.19 23.33
C PRO A 179 3.04 -5.99 22.20
N SER A 180 2.31 -6.90 21.53
CA SER A 180 2.85 -7.71 20.43
C SER A 180 3.18 -6.87 19.20
N VAL A 181 2.39 -5.84 18.86
CA VAL A 181 2.72 -4.91 17.76
C VAL A 181 4.02 -4.17 18.06
N MET A 182 4.20 -3.69 19.30
CA MET A 182 5.45 -3.05 19.72
C MET A 182 6.64 -4.01 19.69
N ALA A 183 6.47 -5.26 20.11
CA ALA A 183 7.53 -6.27 20.04
C ALA A 183 7.94 -6.55 18.59
N GLU A 184 6.99 -6.60 17.68
CA GLU A 184 7.23 -6.86 16.27
C GLU A 184 7.89 -5.67 15.56
N LEU A 185 7.48 -4.42 15.85
CA LEU A 185 8.17 -3.23 15.37
C LEU A 185 9.64 -3.20 15.85
N ASN A 186 9.88 -3.58 17.11
CA ASN A 186 11.24 -3.74 17.65
C ASN A 186 12.04 -4.81 16.91
N ARG A 187 11.40 -5.94 16.56
CA ARG A 187 12.04 -7.03 15.81
C ARG A 187 12.44 -6.57 14.41
N ILE A 188 11.53 -5.92 13.68
CA ILE A 188 11.77 -5.38 12.34
C ILE A 188 12.89 -4.35 12.36
N ASP A 189 12.88 -3.41 13.30
CA ASP A 189 13.93 -2.38 13.41
C ASP A 189 15.33 -2.99 13.60
N ARG A 190 15.45 -4.15 14.27
CA ARG A 190 16.73 -4.82 14.48
C ARG A 190 17.24 -5.56 13.24
N GLN A 191 16.38 -5.88 12.29
CA GLN A 191 16.79 -6.55 11.06
C GLN A 191 17.48 -5.55 10.12
N LYS A 192 18.79 -5.74 9.93
CA LYS A 192 19.58 -4.97 8.96
C LYS A 192 19.17 -5.40 7.53
N GLY A 193 19.00 -4.43 6.64
CA GLY A 193 18.76 -4.66 5.21
C GLY A 193 17.32 -5.02 4.80
N SER A 194 16.40 -5.24 5.75
CA SER A 194 14.99 -5.53 5.44
C SER A 194 14.08 -4.34 5.78
N THR A 195 13.16 -4.01 4.86
CA THR A 195 11.98 -3.18 5.12
C THR A 195 10.84 -4.10 5.55
N GLY A 196 10.97 -4.70 6.74
CA GLY A 196 9.92 -5.54 7.29
C GLY A 196 8.64 -4.73 7.53
N THR A 197 7.50 -5.41 7.46
CA THR A 197 6.18 -4.82 7.71
C THR A 197 5.36 -5.74 8.61
N ILE A 198 4.37 -5.15 9.29
CA ILE A 198 3.34 -5.92 10.02
C ILE A 198 2.05 -5.77 9.25
N ALA A 199 1.37 -6.87 8.95
CA ALA A 199 0.02 -6.84 8.40
C ALA A 199 -0.99 -7.20 9.49
N LEU A 200 -1.97 -6.32 9.71
CA LEU A 200 -3.10 -6.55 10.60
C LEU A 200 -4.40 -6.48 9.80
N SER A 201 -5.46 -7.13 10.30
CA SER A 201 -6.78 -7.09 9.66
C SER A 201 -7.25 -5.67 9.41
N PHE A 202 -7.76 -5.39 8.21
CA PHE A 202 -8.42 -4.12 7.90
C PHE A 202 -9.68 -3.91 8.75
N THR A 203 -10.39 -4.98 9.13
CA THR A 203 -11.64 -4.87 9.90
C THR A 203 -11.45 -4.18 11.26
N ALA A 204 -10.24 -4.18 11.81
CA ALA A 204 -9.89 -3.46 13.02
C ALA A 204 -10.03 -1.92 12.90
N LEU A 205 -10.15 -1.38 11.67
CA LEU A 205 -10.39 0.04 11.41
C LEU A 205 -11.88 0.41 11.32
N LEU A 206 -12.76 -0.55 11.02
CA LEU A 206 -14.19 -0.30 10.79
C LEU A 206 -14.90 0.49 11.91
N PRO A 207 -14.60 0.29 13.21
CA PRO A 207 -15.20 1.11 14.27
C PRO A 207 -14.91 2.61 14.18
N ARG A 208 -13.96 3.03 13.32
CA ARG A 208 -13.61 4.44 13.06
C ARG A 208 -14.15 4.95 11.72
N LEU A 209 -14.91 4.13 11.00
CA LEU A 209 -15.46 4.42 9.69
C LEU A 209 -16.99 4.30 9.76
N PRO A 210 -17.69 5.23 10.43
CA PRO A 210 -19.12 5.10 10.73
C PRO A 210 -20.02 5.04 9.48
N GLU A 211 -19.55 5.58 8.36
CA GLU A 211 -20.28 5.60 7.08
C GLU A 211 -20.12 4.29 6.28
N VAL A 212 -19.32 3.35 6.76
CA VAL A 212 -19.06 2.09 6.07
C VAL A 212 -20.03 1.02 6.55
N ASP A 213 -20.71 0.36 5.61
CA ASP A 213 -21.45 -0.87 5.88
C ASP A 213 -20.44 -1.97 6.28
N ALA A 214 -20.23 -2.13 7.59
CA ALA A 214 -19.30 -3.07 8.15
C ALA A 214 -19.66 -4.52 7.81
N GLU A 215 -20.96 -4.84 7.69
CA GLU A 215 -21.42 -6.18 7.36
C GLU A 215 -21.12 -6.52 5.90
N ALA A 216 -21.44 -5.62 4.97
CA ALA A 216 -21.09 -5.78 3.56
C ALA A 216 -19.56 -5.87 3.37
N PHE A 217 -18.79 -5.03 4.08
CA PHE A 217 -17.33 -5.08 4.04
C PHE A 217 -16.81 -6.45 4.52
N VAL A 218 -17.28 -6.95 5.66
CA VAL A 218 -16.85 -8.24 6.23
C VAL A 218 -17.23 -9.40 5.30
N ARG A 219 -18.43 -9.39 4.72
CA ARG A 219 -18.88 -10.39 3.75
C ARG A 219 -17.98 -10.42 2.52
N GLY A 220 -17.66 -9.25 1.94
CA GLY A 220 -16.74 -9.13 0.81
C GLY A 220 -15.35 -9.66 1.14
N GLN A 221 -14.77 -9.21 2.25
CA GLN A 221 -13.42 -9.63 2.65
C GLN A 221 -13.35 -11.12 2.96
N ARG A 222 -14.37 -11.71 3.58
CA ARG A 222 -14.39 -13.16 3.83
C ARG A 222 -14.26 -13.95 2.53
N ALA A 223 -15.08 -13.62 1.53
CA ALA A 223 -15.07 -14.34 0.26
C ALA A 223 -13.69 -14.25 -0.42
N VAL A 224 -13.12 -13.04 -0.45
CA VAL A 224 -11.81 -12.82 -1.07
C VAL A 224 -10.69 -13.51 -0.30
N LEU A 225 -10.64 -13.37 1.02
CA LEU A 225 -9.58 -13.98 1.84
C LEU A 225 -9.63 -15.51 1.77
N ALA A 226 -10.81 -16.12 1.66
CA ALA A 226 -10.95 -17.56 1.46
C ALA A 226 -10.35 -17.99 0.11
N ASP A 227 -10.72 -17.34 -1.00
CA ASP A 227 -10.14 -17.61 -2.32
C ASP A 227 -8.60 -17.50 -2.32
N TYR A 228 -8.06 -16.44 -1.73
CA TYR A 228 -6.61 -16.25 -1.68
C TYR A 228 -5.90 -17.20 -0.72
N ARG A 229 -6.56 -17.67 0.35
CA ARG A 229 -6.01 -18.73 1.21
C ARG A 229 -5.86 -20.03 0.45
N ASP A 230 -6.83 -20.39 -0.38
CA ASP A 230 -6.80 -21.62 -1.20
C ASP A 230 -5.74 -21.55 -2.31
N ARG A 231 -5.46 -20.36 -2.81
CA ARG A 231 -4.48 -20.12 -3.88
C ARG A 231 -3.05 -19.97 -3.39
N THR A 232 -2.81 -19.80 -2.09
CA THR A 232 -1.47 -19.58 -1.54
C THR A 232 -0.93 -20.78 -0.78
N ALA A 233 0.37 -21.02 -0.90
CA ALA A 233 1.06 -22.07 -0.17
C ALA A 233 1.37 -21.66 1.28
N PRO A 234 1.26 -22.58 2.27
CA PRO A 234 1.56 -22.30 3.67
C PRO A 234 3.07 -22.13 3.97
N LYS A 235 3.94 -22.38 2.99
CA LYS A 235 5.41 -22.32 3.10
C LYS A 235 6.00 -21.50 1.96
N GLY A 236 7.27 -21.11 2.10
CA GLY A 236 7.95 -20.27 1.11
C GLY A 236 7.50 -18.82 1.15
N ASP A 237 7.63 -18.12 0.02
CA ASP A 237 7.39 -16.68 -0.08
C ASP A 237 5.92 -16.28 0.11
N GLU A 238 4.99 -17.22 -0.09
CA GLU A 238 3.55 -17.04 0.10
C GLU A 238 3.10 -17.32 1.54
N GLY A 239 3.92 -18.02 2.34
CA GLY A 239 3.56 -18.46 3.68
C GLY A 239 3.08 -17.35 4.63
N PRO A 240 3.71 -16.15 4.65
CA PRO A 240 3.20 -15.02 5.44
C PRO A 240 1.81 -14.55 5.02
N PHE A 241 1.48 -14.61 3.72
CA PHE A 241 0.18 -14.21 3.17
C PHE A 241 -0.88 -15.26 3.49
N HIS A 242 -0.58 -16.54 3.25
CA HIS A 242 -1.46 -17.66 3.58
C HIS A 242 -1.87 -17.62 5.05
N ARG A 243 -0.89 -17.41 5.95
CA ARG A 243 -1.14 -17.29 7.39
C ARG A 243 -2.03 -16.09 7.72
N TYR A 244 -1.72 -14.92 7.16
CA TYR A 244 -2.52 -13.71 7.35
C TYR A 244 -3.98 -13.95 6.94
N TYR A 245 -4.23 -14.54 5.76
CA TYR A 245 -5.59 -14.82 5.32
C TYR A 245 -6.34 -15.75 6.29
N GLY A 246 -5.66 -16.78 6.79
CA GLY A 246 -6.24 -17.69 7.78
C GLY A 246 -6.58 -17.01 9.10
N GLU A 247 -5.64 -16.27 9.68
CA GLU A 247 -5.84 -15.58 10.95
C GLU A 247 -6.98 -14.55 10.88
N VAL A 248 -7.10 -13.85 9.75
CA VAL A 248 -8.21 -12.90 9.55
C VAL A 248 -9.54 -13.65 9.40
N LEU A 249 -9.61 -14.71 8.59
CA LEU A 249 -10.83 -15.52 8.44
C LEU A 249 -11.33 -16.06 9.78
N ASP A 250 -10.41 -16.57 10.62
CA ASP A 250 -10.74 -17.08 11.95
C ASP A 250 -11.32 -15.97 12.84
N THR A 251 -10.77 -14.75 12.74
CA THR A 251 -11.27 -13.56 13.46
C THR A 251 -12.66 -13.13 12.99
N LEU A 252 -12.95 -13.26 11.69
CA LEU A 252 -14.26 -12.89 11.15
C LEU A 252 -15.35 -13.90 11.55
N GLY A 253 -15.02 -15.10 12.02
CA GLY A 253 -15.99 -16.16 12.34
C GLY A 253 -16.51 -16.90 11.09
N PRO A 254 -17.59 -17.71 11.16
CA PRO A 254 -18.20 -18.30 9.96
C PRO A 254 -19.03 -17.28 9.15
N ALA A 255 -19.40 -17.63 7.91
CA ALA A 255 -20.42 -16.86 7.19
C ALA A 255 -21.76 -17.03 7.92
N SER A 256 -22.39 -15.94 8.36
CA SER A 256 -23.78 -15.96 8.77
C SER A 256 -24.62 -16.28 7.52
N GLY A 257 -25.31 -17.42 7.55
CA GLY A 257 -26.17 -17.89 6.47
C GLY A 257 -27.49 -17.14 6.37
#